data_AF-A0A101HMR7-F1
#
_entry.id   AF-A0A101HMR7-F1
#
_cell.length_a   1.000
_cell.length_b   1.000
_cell.length_c   1.000
_cell.angle_alpha   90.00
_cell.angle_beta   90.00
_cell.angle_gamma   90.00
#
_symmetry.space_group_name_H-M   'P 1'
#
loop_
_entity.id
_entity.type
_entity.pdbx_description
1 polymer ?
#
loop_
_entity_poly.entity_id
_entity_poly.type
_entity_poly.pdbx_seq_one_letter_code
_entity_poly.pdbx_strand_id
1 'polypeptide(L)'
;MSGASLNCNKKTEINNLSFFSASPFTVRVVPDSPSSSSEKVLKQFFGFDSFREGQKEIVDSIIAGNDTLAIRSTGSGKSICFQVPALYFPYLTLIISPLISLMSDQVQSLIDKNIQATFINSSLPQPEIQKRTQLLKEGKIKLLYLSPEKLESQKFSQLLTT
;
A
#
# COMPACT_ATOMS: atom_id res chain seq x y z
N MET A 1 22.19 -45.06 -36.91
CA MET A 1 20.88 -44.84 -37.55
C MET A 1 19.89 -44.40 -36.48
N SER A 2 19.08 -43.40 -36.80
CA SER A 2 17.96 -42.86 -35.99
C SER A 2 18.40 -42.09 -34.74
N GLY A 3 17.94 -40.87 -34.46
CA GLY A 3 16.69 -40.24 -34.88
C GLY A 3 16.02 -39.68 -33.62
N ALA A 4 15.58 -38.43 -33.69
CA ALA A 4 15.13 -37.57 -32.61
C ALA A 4 13.91 -38.06 -31.81
N SER A 5 13.78 -37.59 -30.57
CA SER A 5 12.69 -36.67 -30.18
C SER A 5 12.86 -36.17 -28.75
N LEU A 6 12.64 -34.87 -28.59
CA LEU A 6 12.51 -34.16 -27.32
C LEU A 6 11.35 -34.73 -26.50
N ASN A 7 11.50 -34.75 -25.18
CA ASN A 7 10.37 -34.32 -24.35
C ASN A 7 10.85 -33.51 -23.15
N CYS A 8 10.16 -32.37 -22.99
CA CYS A 8 10.38 -31.32 -22.02
C CYS A 8 9.74 -31.73 -20.69
N ASN A 9 10.50 -31.69 -19.59
CA ASN A 9 9.97 -31.49 -18.24
C ASN A 9 11.11 -31.16 -17.28
N LYS A 10 11.55 -29.89 -17.29
CA LYS A 10 12.34 -29.33 -16.19
C LYS A 10 11.39 -28.99 -15.04
N LYS A 11 11.20 -29.93 -14.12
CA LYS A 11 10.86 -29.60 -12.73
C LYS A 11 12.19 -29.49 -11.98
N THR A 12 12.70 -28.27 -11.85
CA THR A 12 13.80 -27.99 -10.93
C THR A 12 13.19 -27.43 -9.65
N GLU A 13 13.14 -28.29 -8.65
CA GLU A 13 13.03 -27.91 -7.25
C GLU A 13 14.18 -26.97 -6.90
N ILE A 14 13.86 -25.80 -6.33
CA ILE A 14 14.81 -25.05 -5.52
C ILE A 14 14.21 -24.99 -4.11
N ASN A 15 14.77 -25.85 -3.26
CA ASN A 15 14.62 -25.86 -1.83
C ASN A 15 15.12 -24.56 -1.19
N ASN A 16 14.52 -24.22 -0.04
CA ASN A 16 15.12 -23.46 1.06
C ASN A 16 15.65 -22.04 0.79
N LEU A 17 14.84 -21.05 1.17
CA LEU A 17 15.34 -19.84 1.84
C LEU A 17 14.42 -19.50 3.03
N SER A 18 14.66 -20.19 4.14
CA SER A 18 14.31 -19.71 5.47
C SER A 18 15.30 -18.61 5.87
N PHE A 19 15.03 -17.34 5.56
CA PHE A 19 15.79 -16.20 6.11
C PHE A 19 15.01 -14.88 5.98
N PHE A 20 14.01 -14.68 6.82
CA PHE A 20 13.67 -13.33 7.34
C PHE A 20 13.17 -13.51 8.78
N SER A 21 14.13 -13.48 9.70
CA SER A 21 13.89 -13.21 11.11
C SER A 21 13.43 -11.75 11.23
N ALA A 22 12.11 -11.51 11.23
CA ALA A 22 11.57 -10.19 11.54
C ALA A 22 11.43 -10.04 13.05
N SER A 23 12.38 -9.32 13.64
CA SER A 23 12.37 -8.77 15.01
C SER A 23 11.08 -7.97 15.32
N PRO A 24 10.77 -7.65 16.59
CA PRO A 24 9.41 -7.56 17.10
C PRO A 24 8.77 -6.20 16.80
N PHE A 25 8.25 -6.02 15.59
CA PHE A 25 7.35 -4.92 15.30
C PHE A 25 5.91 -5.36 15.56
N THR A 26 5.52 -5.41 16.83
CA THR A 26 4.09 -5.56 17.17
C THR A 26 3.42 -4.20 17.00
N VAL A 27 3.04 -3.90 15.76
CA VAL A 27 2.04 -2.85 15.49
C VAL A 27 0.80 -3.24 16.29
N ARG A 28 0.43 -2.42 17.27
CA ARG A 28 -0.90 -2.56 17.88
C ARG A 28 -1.92 -2.22 16.80
N VAL A 29 -2.51 -3.29 16.28
CA VAL A 29 -3.65 -3.28 15.38
C VAL A 29 -4.72 -2.36 15.99
N VAL A 30 -4.96 -1.23 15.32
CA VAL A 30 -6.21 -0.45 15.45
C VAL A 30 -7.34 -1.43 15.06
N PRO A 31 -8.40 -1.54 15.88
CA PRO A 31 -8.94 -2.80 16.38
C PRO A 31 -9.40 -3.80 15.30
N ASP A 32 -9.09 -5.07 15.60
CA ASP A 32 -9.63 -6.31 15.06
C ASP A 32 -9.58 -6.63 13.55
N SER A 33 -8.54 -7.43 13.26
CA SER A 33 -8.62 -8.66 12.45
C SER A 33 -8.62 -8.54 10.92
N PRO A 34 -8.03 -9.54 10.21
CA PRO A 34 -8.05 -9.58 8.75
C PRO A 34 -9.49 -9.78 8.33
N SER A 35 -10.14 -8.72 7.83
CA SER A 35 -11.41 -8.93 7.15
C SER A 35 -11.10 -9.80 5.93
N SER A 36 -11.55 -11.05 5.97
CA SER A 36 -11.25 -12.12 5.02
C SER A 36 -11.49 -11.80 3.53
N SER A 37 -12.05 -10.64 3.20
CA SER A 37 -12.34 -10.21 1.83
C SER A 37 -12.24 -8.69 1.68
N SER A 38 -11.83 -8.23 0.50
CA SER A 38 -11.65 -6.82 0.16
C SER A 38 -12.98 -6.04 0.18
N GLU A 39 -14.11 -6.71 -0.03
CA GLU A 39 -15.46 -6.16 0.05
C GLU A 39 -15.83 -5.73 1.48
N LYS A 40 -15.34 -6.44 2.51
CA LYS A 40 -15.58 -6.04 3.91
C LYS A 40 -14.87 -4.73 4.24
N VAL A 41 -13.62 -4.57 3.79
CA VAL A 41 -12.88 -3.30 3.92
C VAL A 41 -13.62 -2.18 3.21
N LEU A 42 -14.09 -2.44 1.98
CA LEU A 42 -14.84 -1.47 1.19
C LEU A 42 -16.10 -0.99 1.94
N LYS A 43 -16.88 -1.92 2.48
CA LYS A 43 -18.10 -1.60 3.22
C LYS A 43 -17.83 -0.89 4.54
N GLN A 44 -16.87 -1.38 5.32
CA GLN A 44 -16.54 -0.85 6.64
C GLN A 44 -16.02 0.59 6.59
N PHE A 45 -15.10 0.88 5.65
CA PHE A 45 -14.41 2.16 5.62
C PHE A 45 -15.01 3.14 4.61
N PHE A 46 -15.61 2.66 3.52
CA PHE A 46 -16.13 3.50 2.44
C PHE A 46 -17.65 3.46 2.30
N GLY A 47 -18.34 2.54 2.99
CA GLY A 47 -19.80 2.44 2.98
C GLY A 47 -20.39 1.93 1.67
N PHE A 48 -19.58 1.35 0.77
CA PHE A 48 -20.07 0.77 -0.49
C PHE A 48 -20.31 -0.73 -0.36
N ASP A 49 -21.43 -1.22 -0.90
CA ASP A 49 -21.78 -2.64 -0.88
C ASP A 49 -21.00 -3.47 -1.89
N SER A 50 -20.56 -2.86 -2.99
CA SER A 50 -19.81 -3.54 -4.05
C SER A 50 -18.82 -2.61 -4.73
N PHE A 51 -17.76 -3.21 -5.28
CA PHE A 51 -16.86 -2.53 -6.19
C PHE A 51 -17.59 -2.08 -7.46
N ARG A 52 -17.15 -0.96 -8.04
CA ARG A 52 -17.53 -0.60 -9.41
C ARG A 52 -16.80 -1.51 -10.39
N GLU A 53 -17.30 -1.58 -11.62
CA GLU A 53 -16.66 -2.32 -12.71
C GLU A 53 -15.17 -1.98 -12.84
N GLY A 54 -14.33 -3.02 -12.97
CA GLY A 54 -12.88 -2.90 -13.07
C GLY A 54 -12.15 -2.68 -11.75
N GLN A 55 -12.81 -2.26 -10.67
CA GLN A 55 -12.13 -1.99 -9.39
C GLN A 55 -11.71 -3.29 -8.70
N LYS A 56 -12.57 -4.31 -8.73
CA LYS A 56 -12.33 -5.56 -8.02
C LYS A 56 -11.11 -6.28 -8.61
N GLU A 57 -11.01 -6.32 -9.93
CA GLU A 57 -9.87 -6.96 -10.63
C GLU A 57 -8.55 -6.31 -10.25
N ILE A 58 -8.52 -4.97 -10.14
CA ILE A 58 -7.31 -4.23 -9.73
C ILE A 58 -6.96 -4.55 -8.27
N VAL A 59 -7.95 -4.50 -7.38
CA VAL A 59 -7.74 -4.76 -5.94
C VAL A 59 -7.26 -6.19 -5.72
N ASP A 60 -7.89 -7.17 -6.35
CA ASP A 60 -7.52 -8.58 -6.24
C ASP A 60 -6.12 -8.83 -6.79
N SER A 61 -5.75 -8.19 -7.90
CA SER A 61 -4.40 -8.25 -8.47
C SER A 61 -3.34 -7.73 -7.49
N ILE A 62 -3.60 -6.60 -6.83
CA ILE A 62 -2.70 -6.02 -5.82
C ILE A 62 -2.62 -6.92 -4.57
N ILE A 63 -3.75 -7.46 -4.11
CA ILE A 63 -3.80 -8.37 -2.95
C ILE A 63 -3.03 -9.67 -3.24
N ALA A 64 -3.08 -10.15 -4.48
CA ALA A 64 -2.29 -11.30 -4.94
C ALA A 64 -0.78 -11.02 -5.04
N GLY A 65 -0.35 -9.77 -4.83
CA GLY A 65 1.06 -9.38 -4.89
C GLY A 65 1.58 -9.10 -6.30
N ASN A 66 0.68 -8.86 -7.28
CA ASN A 66 1.08 -8.57 -8.65
C ASN A 66 1.30 -7.07 -8.87
N ASP A 67 2.36 -6.73 -9.61
CA ASP A 67 2.55 -5.40 -10.16
C ASP A 67 1.40 -5.07 -11.12
N THR A 68 0.65 -4.01 -10.81
CA THR A 68 -0.62 -3.71 -11.49
C THR A 68 -0.62 -2.30 -12.07
N LEU A 69 -0.76 -2.19 -13.38
CA LEU A 69 -1.02 -0.93 -14.08
C LEU A 69 -2.51 -0.77 -14.36
N ALA A 70 -3.14 0.24 -13.77
CA ALA A 70 -4.55 0.54 -13.96
C ALA A 70 -4.75 1.93 -14.59
N ILE A 71 -5.38 1.98 -15.76
CA ILE A 71 -5.75 3.23 -16.43
C ILE A 71 -7.22 3.50 -16.17
N ARG A 72 -7.53 4.59 -15.44
CA ARG A 72 -8.91 4.94 -15.08
C ARG A 72 -9.16 6.43 -15.17
N SER A 73 -10.35 6.81 -15.62
CA SER A 73 -10.80 8.20 -15.67
C SER A 73 -10.88 8.83 -14.29
N THR A 74 -10.84 10.17 -14.22
CA THR A 74 -11.17 10.91 -13.00
C THR A 74 -12.61 10.61 -12.57
N GLY A 75 -12.89 10.59 -11.26
CA GLY A 75 -14.22 10.26 -10.71
C GLY A 75 -14.59 8.76 -10.71
N SER A 76 -13.83 7.89 -11.37
CA SER A 76 -14.07 6.43 -11.38
C SER A 76 -13.80 5.71 -10.04
N GLY A 77 -13.28 6.43 -9.06
CA GLY A 77 -12.89 5.88 -7.76
C GLY A 77 -11.54 5.15 -7.81
N LYS A 78 -10.56 5.68 -8.57
CA LYS A 78 -9.20 5.14 -8.64
C LYS A 78 -8.50 5.04 -7.28
N SER A 79 -8.86 5.89 -6.31
CA SER A 79 -8.27 5.87 -4.97
C SER A 79 -8.63 4.61 -4.18
N ILE A 80 -9.86 4.12 -4.35
CA ILE A 80 -10.34 2.88 -3.72
C ILE A 80 -9.44 1.70 -4.11
N CYS A 81 -8.98 1.66 -5.36
CA CYS A 81 -8.15 0.58 -5.88
C CYS A 81 -6.83 0.40 -5.13
N PHE A 82 -6.26 1.46 -4.54
CA PHE A 82 -5.04 1.36 -3.72
C PHE A 82 -5.30 1.54 -2.22
N GLN A 83 -6.38 2.23 -1.81
CA GLN A 83 -6.70 2.42 -0.39
C GLN A 83 -7.29 1.17 0.25
N VAL A 84 -8.10 0.40 -0.47
CA VAL A 84 -8.61 -0.88 0.04
C VAL A 84 -7.48 -1.87 0.32
N PRO A 85 -6.54 -2.15 -0.62
CA PRO A 85 -5.42 -3.03 -0.30
C PRO A 85 -4.51 -2.44 0.80
N ALA A 86 -4.37 -1.11 0.89
CA ALA A 86 -3.62 -0.47 1.97
C ALA A 86 -4.19 -0.76 3.37
N LEU A 87 -5.51 -0.89 3.47
CA LEU A 87 -6.20 -1.25 4.72
C LEU A 87 -6.27 -2.76 4.93
N TYR A 88 -6.23 -3.54 3.85
CA TYR A 88 -6.18 -4.99 3.89
C TYR A 88 -4.85 -5.50 4.48
N PHE A 89 -3.73 -4.88 4.10
CA PHE A 89 -2.41 -5.29 4.59
C PHE A 89 -2.06 -4.70 5.97
N PRO A 90 -1.27 -5.42 6.78
CA PRO A 90 -0.84 -4.94 8.08
C PRO A 90 0.25 -3.85 7.99
N TYR A 91 0.90 -3.71 6.84
CA TYR A 91 2.05 -2.82 6.62
C TYR A 91 1.66 -1.39 6.26
N LEU A 92 2.66 -0.49 6.24
CA LEU A 92 2.52 0.88 5.73
C LEU A 92 2.36 0.86 4.20
N THR A 93 1.41 1.62 3.67
CA THR A 93 1.30 1.87 2.23
C THR A 93 1.83 3.25 1.87
N LEU A 94 2.76 3.28 0.92
CA LEU A 94 3.32 4.50 0.37
C LEU A 94 2.58 4.89 -0.93
N ILE A 95 2.08 6.12 -1.01
CA ILE A 95 1.39 6.67 -2.16
C ILE A 95 2.16 7.87 -2.67
N ILE A 96 2.69 7.78 -3.89
CA ILE A 96 3.44 8.86 -4.51
C ILE A 96 2.48 9.69 -5.36
N SER A 97 2.38 11.00 -5.10
CA SER A 97 1.50 11.91 -5.84
C SER A 97 2.19 13.26 -6.09
N PRO A 98 2.16 13.79 -7.33
CA PRO A 98 2.73 15.10 -7.63
C PRO A 98 1.87 16.27 -7.15
N LEU A 99 0.57 16.05 -6.88
CA LEU A 99 -0.36 17.12 -6.54
C LEU A 99 -0.54 17.25 -5.03
N ILE A 100 0.08 18.28 -4.44
CA ILE A 100 0.04 18.58 -3.00
C ILE A 100 -1.39 18.82 -2.48
N SER A 101 -2.19 19.60 -3.21
CA SER A 101 -3.59 19.88 -2.84
C SER A 101 -4.40 18.59 -2.72
N LEU A 102 -4.24 17.70 -3.71
CA LEU A 102 -4.91 16.40 -3.71
C LEU A 102 -4.45 15.52 -2.54
N MET A 103 -3.19 15.57 -2.12
CA MET A 103 -2.71 14.81 -0.96
C MET A 103 -3.44 15.24 0.31
N SER A 104 -3.60 16.55 0.54
CA SER A 104 -4.30 17.08 1.71
C SER A 104 -5.75 16.63 1.76
N ASP A 105 -6.48 16.75 0.64
CA ASP A 105 -7.88 16.34 0.55
C ASP A 105 -8.07 14.84 0.78
N GLN A 106 -7.18 14.02 0.23
CA GLN A 106 -7.23 12.56 0.42
C GLN A 106 -6.92 12.18 1.86
N VAL A 107 -5.91 12.80 2.48
CA VAL A 107 -5.56 12.54 3.88
C VAL A 107 -6.68 12.96 4.81
N GLN A 108 -7.27 14.15 4.61
CA GLN A 108 -8.42 14.59 5.41
C GLN A 108 -9.59 13.60 5.28
N SER A 109 -9.91 13.18 4.06
CA SER A 109 -10.99 12.21 3.82
C SER A 109 -10.76 10.86 4.50
N LEU A 110 -9.50 10.44 4.66
CA LEU A 110 -9.12 9.22 5.38
C LEU A 110 -9.22 9.43 6.90
N ILE A 111 -8.74 10.56 7.41
CA ILE A 111 -8.85 10.92 8.83
C ILE A 111 -10.31 10.98 9.27
N ASP A 112 -11.19 11.57 8.45
CA ASP A 112 -12.64 11.63 8.71
C ASP A 112 -13.29 10.23 8.79
N LYS A 113 -12.66 9.22 8.16
CA LYS A 113 -13.05 7.80 8.23
C LYS A 113 -12.33 7.05 9.36
N ASN A 114 -11.68 7.75 10.28
CA ASN A 114 -10.84 7.20 11.34
C ASN A 114 -9.64 6.36 10.83
N ILE A 115 -9.20 6.60 9.60
CA ILE A 115 -8.02 5.94 9.03
C ILE A 115 -6.81 6.83 9.29
N GLN A 116 -5.80 6.25 9.94
CA GLN A 116 -4.54 6.93 10.22
C GLN A 116 -3.73 7.13 8.93
N ALA A 117 -3.80 8.33 8.36
CA ALA A 117 -3.08 8.71 7.15
C ALA A 117 -2.32 10.01 7.38
N THR A 118 -1.20 10.18 6.67
CA THR A 118 -0.44 11.43 6.69
C THR A 118 0.15 11.75 5.32
N PHE A 119 0.67 12.97 5.17
CA PHE A 119 1.41 13.38 3.99
C PHE A 119 2.74 14.03 4.37
N ILE A 120 3.73 13.84 3.51
CA ILE A 120 5.04 14.51 3.57
C ILE A 120 5.33 15.11 2.20
N ASN A 121 5.54 16.42 2.15
CA ASN A 121 5.84 17.16 0.94
C ASN A 121 6.76 18.35 1.25
N SER A 122 7.06 19.16 0.24
CA SER A 122 7.90 20.35 0.33
C SER A 122 7.27 21.54 1.07
N SER A 123 5.94 21.59 1.20
CA SER A 123 5.24 22.72 1.85
C SER A 123 5.22 22.64 3.39
N LEU A 124 5.66 21.52 3.98
CA LEU A 124 5.67 21.34 5.42
C LEU A 124 6.94 21.90 6.08
N PRO A 125 6.81 22.59 7.22
CA PRO A 125 7.97 23.00 8.00
C PRO A 125 8.67 21.77 8.61
N GLN A 126 9.98 21.86 8.83
CA GLN A 126 10.80 20.75 9.33
C GLN A 126 10.29 20.10 10.63
N PRO A 127 9.82 20.85 11.64
CA PRO A 127 9.27 20.25 12.86
C PRO A 127 8.05 19.34 12.61
N GLU A 128 7.18 19.70 11.67
CA GLU A 128 6.02 18.89 11.29
C GLU A 128 6.44 17.61 10.56
N ILE A 129 7.45 17.70 9.69
CA ILE A 129 8.03 16.53 9.02
C ILE A 129 8.59 15.56 10.07
N GLN A 130 9.33 16.06 11.05
CA GLN A 130 9.90 15.24 12.13
C GLN A 130 8.82 14.55 12.97
N LYS A 131 7.77 15.28 13.34
CA LYS A 131 6.62 14.73 14.08
C LYS A 131 5.93 13.60 13.31
N ARG A 132 5.66 13.79 12.01
CA ARG A 132 5.02 12.76 11.16
C ARG A 132 5.92 11.57 10.94
N THR A 133 7.22 11.82 10.75
CA THR A 133 8.27 10.79 10.68
C THR A 133 8.31 9.95 11.95
N GLN A 134 8.18 10.57 13.12
CA GLN A 134 8.12 9.84 14.38
C GLN A 134 6.87 8.94 14.47
N LEU A 135 5.70 9.44 14.06
CA LEU A 135 4.47 8.62 14.01
C LEU A 135 4.58 7.44 13.03
N LEU A 136 5.28 7.61 11.91
CA LEU A 136 5.60 6.54 10.97
C LEU A 136 6.47 5.47 11.63
N LYS A 137 7.54 5.90 12.33
CA LYS A 137 8.43 5.00 13.10
C LYS A 137 7.74 4.29 14.26
N GLU A 138 6.65 4.85 14.78
CA GLU A 138 5.83 4.22 15.82
C GLU A 138 4.78 3.25 15.25
N GLY A 139 4.70 3.10 13.92
CA GLY A 139 3.71 2.25 13.25
C GLY A 139 2.27 2.74 13.39
N LYS A 140 2.07 4.02 13.72
CA LYS A 140 0.74 4.61 13.95
C LYS A 140 0.04 5.03 12.66
N ILE A 141 0.73 5.03 11.53
CA ILE A 141 0.22 5.50 10.24
C ILE A 141 0.08 4.30 9.28
N LYS A 142 -1.06 4.21 8.61
CA LYS A 142 -1.36 3.18 7.60
C LYS A 142 -1.09 3.64 6.17
N LEU A 143 -1.38 4.91 5.86
CA LEU A 143 -1.17 5.48 4.54
C LEU A 143 -0.28 6.72 4.62
N LEU A 144 0.78 6.73 3.83
CA LEU A 144 1.66 7.87 3.66
C LEU A 144 1.58 8.39 2.23
N TYR A 145 1.12 9.62 2.06
CA TYR A 145 1.23 10.34 0.80
C TYR A 145 2.58 11.07 0.76
N LEU A 146 3.39 10.79 -0.25
CA LEU A 146 4.72 11.39 -0.42
C LEU A 146 4.80 12.09 -1.78
N SER A 147 5.40 13.27 -1.80
CA SER A 147 5.72 13.94 -3.07
C SER A 147 6.99 13.34 -3.70
N PRO A 148 7.07 13.24 -5.04
CA PRO A 148 8.21 12.60 -5.72
C PRO A 148 9.57 13.16 -5.29
N GLU A 149 9.67 14.48 -5.12
CA GLU A 149 10.91 15.14 -4.72
C GLU A 149 11.39 14.75 -3.30
N LYS A 150 10.47 14.30 -2.44
CA LYS A 150 10.84 13.81 -1.10
C LYS A 150 11.32 12.37 -1.11
N LEU A 151 10.85 11.56 -2.06
CA LEU A 151 11.33 10.18 -2.24
C LEU A 151 12.82 10.15 -2.59
N GLU A 152 13.26 11.08 -3.43
CA GLU A 152 14.66 11.22 -3.85
C GLU A 152 15.60 11.69 -2.72
N SER A 153 15.04 12.19 -1.62
CA SER A 153 15.86 12.61 -0.49
C SER A 153 16.46 11.39 0.22
N GLN A 154 17.79 11.38 0.37
CA GLN A 154 18.52 10.29 1.04
C GLN A 154 17.97 9.98 2.44
N LYS A 155 17.54 11.01 3.17
CA LYS A 155 16.96 10.88 4.51
C LYS A 155 15.68 10.03 4.51
N PHE A 156 14.85 10.14 3.48
CA PHE A 156 13.58 9.40 3.41
C PHE A 156 13.81 7.96 2.92
N SER A 157 14.73 7.77 1.97
CA SER A 157 15.13 6.44 1.52
C SER A 157 15.68 5.58 2.68
N GLN A 158 16.48 6.16 3.58
CA GLN A 158 16.98 5.48 4.78
C GLN A 158 15.87 5.09 5.76
N LEU A 159 14.84 5.93 5.89
CA LEU A 159 13.70 5.65 6.77
C LEU A 159 12.86 4.46 6.28
N LEU A 160 12.78 4.24 4.97
CA LEU A 160 12.03 3.13 4.39
C LEU A 160 12.79 1.79 4.41
N THR A 161 14.11 1.83 4.65
CA THR A 161 14.98 0.63 4.64
C THR A 161 15.15 0.03 6.04
N THR A 162 14.78 0.76 7.10
CA THR A 162 14.95 0.36 8.51
C THR A 162 13.68 -0.26 9.06
#